data_AF-A0A9D6C5E1-F1
#
_entry.id   AF-A0A9D6C5E1-F1
#
_cell.length_a   1.000
_cell.length_b   1.000
_cell.length_c   1.000
_cell.angle_alpha   90.00
_cell.angle_beta   90.00
_cell.angle_gamma   90.00
#
_symmetry.space_group_name_H-M   'P 1'
#
loop_
_entity.id
_entity.type
_entity.pdbx_description
1 polymer ?
#
loop_
_entity_poly.entity_id
_entity_poly.type
_entity_poly.pdbx_seq_one_letter_code
_entity_poly.pdbx_strand_id
1 'polypeptide(L)'
;MRVDEVDPKGLVRESYRIEGITEGECRSIFLDWALSAPSGVDPREAIRVLLATYAEAAPDHPMTRVLTAGLAPATPPRRRGGRAARVVDGQI
;
A
#
# COMPACT_ATOMS: atom_id res chain seq x y z
N MET A 1 15.90 5.21 11.62
CA MET A 1 15.25 5.56 10.36
C MET A 1 14.23 6.63 10.63
N ARG A 2 14.39 7.78 9.98
CA ARG A 2 13.46 8.91 10.09
C ARG A 2 12.47 8.94 8.94
N VAL A 3 11.40 9.74 9.06
CA VAL A 3 10.36 9.82 8.04
C VAL A 3 10.87 10.40 6.71
N ASP A 4 11.81 11.34 6.76
CA ASP A 4 12.47 11.92 5.59
C ASP A 4 13.34 10.93 4.82
N GLU A 5 13.87 9.91 5.49
CA GLU A 5 14.61 8.82 4.85
C GLU A 5 13.67 7.85 4.11
N VAL A 6 12.46 7.62 4.63
CA VAL A 6 11.51 6.65 4.05
C VAL A 6 10.49 7.27 3.12
N ASP A 7 10.23 8.57 3.23
CA ASP A 7 9.33 9.32 2.36
C ASP A 7 10.03 10.59 1.82
N PRO A 8 11.16 10.45 1.11
CA PRO A 8 11.99 11.59 0.70
C PRO A 8 11.27 12.55 -0.26
N LYS A 9 10.30 12.02 -1.03
CA LYS A 9 9.46 12.80 -1.94
C LYS A 9 8.17 13.31 -1.28
N GLY A 10 7.86 12.88 -0.05
CA GLY A 10 6.63 13.25 0.64
C GLY A 10 5.36 12.65 0.02
N LEU A 11 5.45 11.60 -0.82
CA LEU A 11 4.30 11.04 -1.52
C LEU A 11 3.25 10.51 -0.55
N VAL A 12 3.71 9.80 0.49
CA VAL A 12 2.82 9.25 1.51
C VAL A 12 2.24 10.40 2.33
N ARG A 13 3.06 11.36 2.75
CA ARG A 13 2.62 12.57 3.47
C ARG A 13 1.54 13.35 2.74
N GLU A 14 1.71 13.61 1.44
CA GLU A 14 0.74 14.38 0.67
C GLU A 14 -0.57 13.63 0.49
N SER A 15 -0.55 12.29 0.38
CA SER A 15 -1.79 11.52 0.27
C SER A 15 -2.75 11.73 1.46
N TYR A 16 -2.23 11.90 2.68
CA TYR A 16 -3.04 12.19 3.89
C TYR A 16 -3.70 13.57 3.88
N ARG A 17 -3.31 14.45 2.95
CA ARG A 17 -3.84 15.81 2.83
C ARG A 17 -4.80 15.99 1.67
N ILE A 18 -4.91 15.01 0.79
CA ILE A 18 -5.83 15.08 -0.34
C ILE A 18 -7.23 14.74 0.18
N GLU A 19 -8.09 15.75 0.25
CA GLU A 19 -9.47 15.58 0.64
C GLU A 19 -10.21 14.68 -0.36
N GLY A 20 -10.96 13.69 0.14
CA GLY A 20 -11.75 12.78 -0.69
C GLY A 20 -10.95 11.75 -1.48
N ILE A 21 -9.64 11.61 -1.25
CA ILE A 21 -8.81 10.59 -1.92
C ILE A 21 -9.36 9.19 -1.68
N THR A 22 -9.35 8.37 -2.73
CA THR A 22 -9.86 6.99 -2.66
C THR A 22 -8.76 6.00 -2.29
N GLU A 23 -9.16 4.80 -1.85
CA GLU A 23 -8.22 3.70 -1.59
C GLU A 23 -7.47 3.26 -2.87
N GLY A 24 -8.12 3.38 -4.05
CA GLY A 24 -7.49 3.09 -5.33
C GLY A 24 -6.34 4.05 -5.65
N GLU A 25 -6.55 5.34 -5.43
CA GLU A 25 -5.51 6.37 -5.61
C GLU A 25 -4.39 6.20 -4.58
N CYS A 26 -4.72 5.90 -3.32
CA CYS A 26 -3.72 5.59 -2.30
C CYS A 26 -2.84 4.40 -2.69
N ARG A 27 -3.41 3.33 -3.29
CA ARG A 27 -2.61 2.20 -3.80
C ARG A 27 -1.64 2.62 -4.92
N SER A 28 -2.07 3.49 -5.83
CA SER A 28 -1.20 4.01 -6.89
C SER A 28 -0.04 4.83 -6.33
N ILE A 29 -0.32 5.72 -5.37
CA ILE A 29 0.71 6.51 -4.68
C ILE A 29 1.67 5.60 -3.90
N PHE A 30 1.13 4.62 -3.18
CA PHE A 30 1.94 3.63 -2.45
C PHE A 30 2.86 2.84 -3.37
N LEU A 31 2.40 2.46 -4.57
CA LEU A 31 3.24 1.78 -5.55
C LEU A 31 4.36 2.69 -6.06
N ASP A 32 4.07 3.96 -6.39
CA ASP A 32 5.10 4.93 -6.82
C ASP A 32 6.14 5.20 -5.72
N TRP A 33 5.68 5.28 -4.47
CA TRP A 33 6.53 5.34 -3.30
C TRP A 33 7.44 4.11 -3.19
N ALA A 34 6.88 2.89 -3.29
CA ALA A 34 7.64 1.65 -3.18
C ALA A 34 8.68 1.50 -4.30
N LEU A 35 8.38 1.98 -5.51
CA LEU A 35 9.32 2.02 -6.64
C LEU A 35 10.42 3.07 -6.47
N SER A 36 10.15 4.13 -5.69
CA SER A 36 11.08 5.22 -5.40
C SER A 36 11.84 5.05 -4.07
N ALA A 37 11.55 4.01 -3.29
CA ALA A 37 12.15 3.80 -1.98
C ALA A 37 13.67 3.58 -2.08
N PRO A 38 14.48 4.12 -1.14
CA PRO A 38 15.93 3.97 -1.19
C PRO A 38 16.36 2.51 -1.17
N SER A 39 17.36 2.16 -1.99
CA SER A 39 17.94 0.83 -2.00
C SER A 39 18.58 0.50 -0.64
N GLY A 40 18.34 -0.70 -0.14
CA GLY A 40 18.87 -1.16 1.16
C GLY A 40 17.97 -0.88 2.37
N VAL A 41 16.85 -0.19 2.19
CA VAL A 41 15.80 -0.08 3.23
C VAL A 41 14.84 -1.26 3.11
N ASP A 42 14.54 -1.95 4.22
CA ASP A 42 13.46 -2.94 4.25
C ASP A 42 12.11 -2.22 4.09
N PRO A 43 11.33 -2.50 3.03
CA PRO A 43 10.03 -1.87 2.83
C PRO A 43 9.07 -2.05 4.01
N ARG A 44 9.15 -3.17 4.75
CA ARG A 44 8.29 -3.40 5.91
C ARG A 44 8.65 -2.47 7.06
N GLU A 45 9.94 -2.27 7.33
CA GLU A 45 10.41 -1.28 8.31
C GLU A 45 10.00 0.13 7.88
N ALA A 46 10.12 0.46 6.60
CA ALA A 46 9.73 1.78 6.09
C ALA A 46 8.24 2.05 6.29
N ILE A 47 7.39 1.06 6.00
CA ILE A 47 5.94 1.15 6.25
C ILE A 47 5.63 1.35 7.74
N ARG A 48 6.35 0.68 8.66
CA ARG A 48 6.16 0.87 10.11
C ARG A 48 6.45 2.31 10.53
N VAL A 49 7.51 2.92 10.02
CA VAL A 49 7.84 4.33 10.29
C VAL A 49 6.76 5.26 9.73
N LEU A 50 6.26 5.00 8.52
CA LEU A 50 5.19 5.78 7.92
C LEU A 50 3.88 5.70 8.73
N LEU A 51 3.50 4.50 9.18
CA LEU A 51 2.33 4.30 10.03
C LEU A 51 2.48 5.03 11.37
N ALA A 52 3.62 4.86 12.06
CA ALA A 52 3.88 5.54 13.33
C ALA A 52 3.85 7.08 13.19
N THR A 53 4.20 7.62 12.02
CA THR A 53 4.26 9.07 11.81
C THR A 53 2.91 9.66 11.39
N TYR A 54 2.18 8.99 10.50
CA TYR A 54 1.00 9.58 9.84
C TYR A 54 -0.33 8.96 10.27
N ALA A 55 -0.36 7.68 10.67
CA ALA A 55 -1.61 6.98 10.93
C ALA A 55 -2.25 7.36 12.27
N GLU A 56 -1.48 7.81 13.27
CA GLU A 56 -2.04 8.20 14.58
C GLU A 56 -3.04 9.35 14.46
N ALA A 57 -2.76 10.34 13.61
CA ALA A 57 -3.64 11.48 13.39
C ALA A 57 -4.83 11.16 12.47
N ALA A 58 -4.76 10.07 11.70
CA ALA A 58 -5.76 9.74 10.69
C ALA A 58 -5.91 8.20 10.52
N PRO A 59 -6.39 7.49 11.57
CA PRO A 59 -6.45 6.03 11.57
C PRO A 59 -7.40 5.47 10.50
N ASP A 60 -8.46 6.21 10.17
CA ASP A 60 -9.46 5.81 9.17
C ASP A 60 -9.13 6.24 7.73
N HIS A 61 -8.01 6.94 7.51
CA HIS A 61 -7.62 7.39 6.19
C HIS A 61 -7.33 6.19 5.26
N PRO A 62 -7.73 6.23 3.98
CA PRO A 62 -7.48 5.14 3.03
C PRO A 62 -6.00 4.78 2.89
N MET A 63 -5.08 5.75 2.99
CA MET A 63 -3.64 5.45 3.00
C MET A 63 -3.20 4.63 4.22
N THR A 64 -3.80 4.84 5.40
CA THR A 64 -3.53 4.02 6.60
C THR A 64 -3.87 2.55 6.35
N ARG A 65 -4.99 2.30 5.67
CA ARG A 65 -5.42 0.95 5.29
C ARG A 65 -4.45 0.31 4.30
N VAL A 66 -4.02 1.07 3.28
CA VAL A 66 -3.06 0.61 2.28
C VAL A 66 -1.71 0.25 2.91
N LEU A 67 -1.17 1.11 3.78
CA LEU A 67 0.08 0.84 4.50
C LEU A 67 -0.05 -0.40 5.40
N THR A 68 -1.15 -0.52 6.14
CA THR A 68 -1.43 -1.70 6.98
C THR A 68 -1.50 -2.98 6.14
N ALA A 69 -2.17 -2.93 4.99
CA ALA A 69 -2.23 -4.05 4.04
C ALA A 69 -0.84 -4.39 3.45
N GLY A 70 0.04 -3.40 3.26
CA GLY A 70 1.42 -3.60 2.84
C GLY A 70 2.27 -4.40 3.84
N LEU A 71 1.87 -4.44 5.13
CA LEU A 71 2.50 -5.29 6.14
C LEU A 71 1.95 -6.71 6.19
N ALA A 72 0.82 -6.99 5.52
CA ALA A 72 0.27 -8.34 5.49
C ALA A 72 1.28 -9.32 4.84
N PRO A 73 1.30 -10.59 5.27
CA PRO A 73 2.04 -11.61 4.54
C PRO A 73 1.49 -11.73 3.13
N ALA A 74 2.37 -11.85 2.13
CA ALA A 74 1.94 -12.04 0.75
C ALA A 74 1.16 -13.36 0.64
N THR A 75 -0.10 -13.29 0.25
CA THR A 75 -0.88 -14.50 -0.06
C THR A 75 -0.22 -15.21 -1.25
N PRO A 76 -0.07 -16.54 -1.22
CA PRO A 76 0.52 -17.28 -2.33
C PRO A 76 -0.19 -16.94 -3.64
N PRO A 77 0.53 -16.62 -4.73
CA PRO A 77 -0.06 -16.27 -6.01
C PRO A 77 -0.92 -17.44 -6.50
N ARG A 78 -2.24 -17.29 -6.41
CA ARG A 78 -3.18 -18.33 -6.85
C ARG A 78 -3.41 -18.16 -8.35
N ARG A 79 -2.76 -19.00 -9.16
CA ARG A 79 -2.99 -19.07 -10.61
C ARG A 79 -4.46 -19.40 -10.89
N ARG A 80 -5.30 -18.43 -11.23
CA ARG A 80 -6.58 -18.65 -11.92
C ARG A 80 -6.35 -18.84 -13.43
N GLY A 81 -5.42 -19.72 -13.78
CA GLY A 81 -5.05 -20.02 -15.17
C GLY A 81 -5.36 -21.48 -15.47
N GLY A 82 -6.53 -21.75 -16.01
CA GLY A 82 -6.92 -23.09 -16.44
C GLY A 82 -8.43 -23.19 -16.70
N ARG A 83 -8.82 -24.17 -17.51
CA ARG A 83 -10.20 -24.45 -17.96
C ARG A 83 -11.27 -24.28 -16.87
N ALA A 84 -10.94 -24.57 -15.60
CA ALA A 84 -11.81 -24.39 -14.45
C ALA A 84 -12.34 -22.95 -14.24
N ALA A 85 -11.63 -21.89 -14.65
CA ALA A 85 -12.13 -20.52 -14.55
C ALA A 85 -13.22 -20.20 -15.60
N ARG A 86 -13.26 -20.94 -16.72
CA ARG A 86 -14.25 -20.74 -17.79
C ARG A 86 -15.57 -21.50 -17.55
N VAL A 87 -15.58 -22.47 -16.64
CA VAL A 87 -16.77 -23.30 -16.35
C VAL A 87 -17.61 -22.69 -15.21
N VAL A 88 -17.09 -21.73 -14.45
CA VAL A 88 -17.85 -21.10 -13.34
C VAL A 88 -18.83 -20.02 -13.83
N ASP A 89 -18.80 -19.67 -15.13
CA ASP A 89 -19.75 -18.72 -15.75
C ASP A 89 -20.71 -19.42 -16.72
N GLY A 90 -21.09 -20.65 -16.39
CA GLY A 90 -22.13 -21.38 -17.11
C GLY A 90 -22.59 -22.58 -16.29
N GLN A 91 -23.90 -22.66 -16.07
CA GLN A 91 -24.67 -23.63 -15.28
C GLN A 91 -24.83 -23.18 -13.80
N ILE A 92 -26.00 -22.77 -13.32
CA ILE A 92 -27.37 -23.27 -13.54
C ILE A 92 -28.33 -22.14 -13.89
#